data_AF-A0A7J3JCC0-F1
#
_entry.id   AF-A0A7J3JCC0-F1
#
_cell.length_a   1.000
_cell.length_b   1.000
_cell.length_c   1.000
_cell.angle_alpha   90.00
_cell.angle_beta   90.00
_cell.angle_gamma   90.00
#
_symmetry.space_group_name_H-M   'P 1'
#
loop_
_entity.id
_entity.type
_entity.pdbx_description
1 polymer ?
#
loop_
_entity_poly.entity_id
_entity_poly.type
_entity_poly.pdbx_seq_one_letter_code
_entity_poly.pdbx_strand_id
1 'polypeptide(L)'
;MAAVTLSDVRDTINVTSTDIPDDKLQKMVNRAATTLSLELNKAIDSGNCSDAEKEFITLLSAVYAICYLTGGSAVGLDFSVGDQNFAVTDKAPPLMVLQQELERILGSLKKPTLRSA
;
A
#
# COMPACT_ATOMS: atom_id res chain seq x y z
N MET A 1 9.80 16.51 0.06
CA MET A 1 9.04 15.51 -0.69
C MET A 1 9.62 14.16 -0.38
N ALA A 2 8.74 13.15 -0.30
CA ALA A 2 9.08 11.79 0.04
C ALA A 2 8.96 10.91 -1.22
N ALA A 3 9.67 9.78 -1.21
CA ALA A 3 9.62 8.78 -2.27
C ALA A 3 9.36 7.41 -1.65
N VAL A 4 8.53 6.61 -2.29
CA VAL A 4 8.29 5.22 -1.90
C VAL A 4 9.45 4.39 -2.41
N THR A 5 10.18 3.76 -1.48
CA THR A 5 11.24 2.82 -1.85
C THR A 5 10.74 1.38 -1.75
N LEU A 6 11.29 0.49 -2.56
CA LEU A 6 11.00 -0.95 -2.48
C LEU A 6 11.39 -1.52 -1.11
N SER A 7 12.43 -0.96 -0.49
CA SER A 7 12.85 -1.32 0.86
C SER A 7 11.81 -0.95 1.91
N ASP A 8 11.22 0.27 1.87
CA ASP A 8 10.15 0.67 2.80
C ASP A 8 8.99 -0.35 2.81
N VAL A 9 8.58 -0.81 1.62
CA VAL A 9 7.50 -1.79 1.49
C VAL A 9 7.91 -3.14 2.07
N ARG A 10 9.15 -3.59 1.80
CA ARG A 10 9.69 -4.86 2.31
C ARG A 10 9.82 -4.88 3.84
N ASP A 11 10.32 -3.80 4.42
CA ASP A 11 10.43 -3.62 5.87
C ASP A 11 9.05 -3.67 6.54
N THR A 12 8.03 -3.06 5.92
CA THR A 12 6.67 -3.02 6.46
C THR A 12 6.06 -4.41 6.67
N ILE A 13 6.36 -5.36 5.78
CA ILE A 13 5.84 -6.74 5.84
C ILE A 13 6.91 -7.76 6.26
N ASN A 14 8.10 -7.29 6.64
CA ASN A 14 9.24 -8.10 7.03
C ASN A 14 9.55 -9.24 6.04
N VAL A 15 9.59 -8.92 4.74
CA VAL A 15 9.94 -9.85 3.66
C VAL A 15 11.22 -9.45 2.95
N THR A 16 11.79 -10.37 2.20
CA THR A 16 13.04 -10.17 1.46
C THR A 16 12.81 -10.17 -0.05
N SER A 17 13.83 -9.77 -0.81
CA SER A 17 13.80 -9.82 -2.28
C SER A 17 13.62 -11.23 -2.85
N THR A 18 13.86 -12.25 -2.04
CA THR A 18 13.63 -13.66 -2.35
C THR A 18 12.16 -14.04 -2.33
N ASP A 19 11.34 -13.37 -1.51
CA ASP A 19 9.90 -13.61 -1.43
C ASP A 19 9.15 -12.92 -2.57
N ILE A 20 9.55 -11.66 -2.86
CA ILE A 20 8.95 -10.85 -3.91
C ILE A 20 10.05 -10.19 -4.75
N PRO A 21 10.14 -10.54 -6.06
CA PRO A 21 11.11 -9.93 -6.96
C PRO A 21 10.80 -8.44 -7.17
N ASP A 22 11.86 -7.63 -7.32
CA ASP A 22 11.78 -6.17 -7.43
C ASP A 22 10.85 -5.71 -8.55
N ASP A 23 10.87 -6.37 -9.71
CA ASP A 23 9.96 -6.08 -10.83
C ASP A 23 8.47 -6.20 -10.45
N LYS A 24 8.12 -7.18 -9.60
CA LYS A 24 6.73 -7.35 -9.14
C LYS A 24 6.39 -6.32 -8.10
N LEU A 25 7.29 -6.07 -7.14
CA LEU A 25 7.06 -5.09 -6.09
C LEU A 25 6.93 -3.68 -6.67
N GLN A 26 7.76 -3.32 -7.65
CA GLN A 26 7.68 -2.04 -8.36
C GLN A 26 6.35 -1.90 -9.12
N LYS A 27 5.84 -2.98 -9.74
CA LYS A 27 4.50 -2.98 -10.35
C LYS A 27 3.40 -2.78 -9.31
N MET A 28 3.53 -3.34 -8.10
CA MET A 28 2.59 -3.14 -7.00
C MET A 28 2.58 -1.68 -6.54
N VAL A 29 3.76 -1.07 -6.38
CA VAL A 29 3.91 0.36 -6.04
C VAL A 29 3.26 1.26 -7.09
N ASN A 30 3.51 1.00 -8.38
CA ASN A 30 2.90 1.77 -9.47
C ASN A 30 1.37 1.62 -9.51
N ARG A 31 0.86 0.40 -9.25
CA ARG A 31 -0.58 0.18 -9.13
C ARG A 31 -1.18 0.94 -7.95
N ALA A 32 -0.52 0.90 -6.78
CA ALA A 32 -0.97 1.60 -5.59
C ALA A 32 -1.01 3.13 -5.80
N ALA A 33 0.02 3.69 -6.44
CA ALA A 33 0.06 5.10 -6.83
C ALA A 33 -1.06 5.46 -7.83
N THR A 34 -1.34 4.57 -8.79
CA THR A 34 -2.45 4.73 -9.74
C THR A 34 -3.80 4.67 -9.03
N THR A 35 -3.99 3.75 -8.10
CA THR A 35 -5.21 3.67 -7.27
C THR A 35 -5.43 4.95 -6.49
N LEU A 36 -4.40 5.44 -5.78
CA LEU A 36 -4.51 6.70 -5.05
C LEU A 36 -4.79 7.89 -5.98
N SER A 37 -4.19 7.90 -7.18
CA SER A 37 -4.43 8.92 -8.20
C SER A 37 -5.90 8.93 -8.66
N LEU A 38 -6.50 7.76 -8.87
CA LEU A 38 -7.91 7.62 -9.23
C LEU A 38 -8.83 8.08 -8.10
N GLU A 39 -8.50 7.72 -6.86
CA GLU A 39 -9.29 8.09 -5.68
C GLU A 39 -9.26 9.59 -5.38
N LEU A 40 -8.13 10.26 -5.61
CA LEU A 40 -7.97 11.71 -5.43
C LEU A 40 -8.25 12.53 -6.68
N ASN A 41 -8.56 11.87 -7.81
CA ASN A 41 -8.72 12.50 -9.12
C ASN A 41 -7.52 13.43 -9.49
N LYS A 42 -6.30 13.00 -9.16
CA LYS A 42 -5.06 13.78 -9.33
C LYS A 42 -3.92 12.85 -9.71
N ALA A 43 -2.99 13.31 -10.55
CA ALA A 43 -1.77 12.55 -10.82
C ALA A 43 -0.86 12.51 -9.57
N ILE A 44 -0.53 11.30 -9.11
CA ILE A 44 0.41 11.06 -8.01
C ILE A 44 1.61 10.32 -8.53
N ASP A 45 2.78 10.84 -8.18
CA ASP A 45 4.07 10.25 -8.51
C ASP A 45 4.66 9.61 -7.24
N SER A 46 4.89 8.30 -7.26
CA SER A 46 5.47 7.57 -6.12
C SER A 46 6.92 7.98 -5.81
N GLY A 47 7.63 8.61 -6.75
CA GLY A 47 8.96 9.18 -6.56
C GLY A 47 8.95 10.61 -6.02
N ASN A 48 7.79 11.28 -6.01
CA ASN A 48 7.67 12.66 -5.58
C ASN A 48 6.29 12.97 -4.98
N CYS A 49 6.05 12.44 -3.78
CA CYS A 49 4.77 12.56 -3.08
C CYS A 49 4.93 13.19 -1.68
N SER A 50 3.81 13.59 -1.08
CA SER A 50 3.75 13.99 0.33
C SER A 50 3.92 12.77 1.25
N ASP A 51 4.29 12.98 2.50
CA ASP A 51 4.46 11.89 3.47
C ASP A 51 3.19 11.02 3.61
N ALA A 52 2.00 11.64 3.57
CA ALA A 52 0.73 10.93 3.62
C ALA A 52 0.46 10.08 2.36
N GLU A 53 0.79 10.59 1.18
CA GLU A 53 0.71 9.83 -0.08
C GLU A 53 1.74 8.69 -0.09
N LYS A 54 2.97 8.95 0.38
CA LYS A 54 4.01 7.91 0.53
C LYS A 54 3.51 6.79 1.43
N GLU A 55 2.99 7.13 2.61
CA GLU A 55 2.53 6.14 3.59
C GLU A 55 1.37 5.30 3.03
N PHE A 56 0.41 5.94 2.36
CA PHE A 56 -0.67 5.24 1.69
C PHE A 56 -0.18 4.25 0.62
N ILE A 57 0.72 4.70 -0.26
CA ILE A 57 1.25 3.87 -1.35
C ILE A 57 2.05 2.71 -0.76
N THR A 58 2.86 2.95 0.28
CA THR A 58 3.62 1.90 0.97
C THR A 58 2.71 0.84 1.57
N LEU A 59 1.68 1.25 2.33
CA LEU A 59 0.71 0.34 2.95
C LEU A 59 -0.08 -0.45 1.91
N LEU A 60 -0.57 0.20 0.86
CA LEU A 60 -1.33 -0.48 -0.19
C LEU A 60 -0.43 -1.46 -0.98
N SER A 61 0.83 -1.11 -1.21
CA SER A 61 1.81 -2.01 -1.83
C SER A 61 2.12 -3.21 -0.94
N ALA A 62 2.21 -3.00 0.38
CA ALA A 62 2.38 -4.05 1.37
C ALA A 62 1.18 -5.02 1.36
N VAL A 63 -0.05 -4.51 1.28
CA VAL A 63 -1.26 -5.34 1.12
C VAL A 63 -1.20 -6.16 -0.16
N TYR A 64 -0.86 -5.55 -1.31
CA TYR A 64 -0.72 -6.27 -2.58
C TYR A 64 0.35 -7.36 -2.50
N ALA A 65 1.45 -7.10 -1.80
CA ALA A 65 2.50 -8.06 -1.54
C ALA A 65 2.02 -9.24 -0.67
N ILE A 66 1.28 -8.97 0.41
CA ILE A 66 0.68 -10.02 1.26
C ILE A 66 -0.32 -10.86 0.47
N CYS A 67 -1.21 -10.23 -0.31
CA CYS A 67 -2.15 -10.94 -1.17
C CYS A 67 -1.42 -11.81 -2.19
N TYR A 68 -0.33 -11.33 -2.77
CA TYR A 68 0.49 -12.13 -3.69
C TYR A 68 1.13 -13.34 -3.01
N LEU A 69 1.70 -13.17 -1.81
CA LEU A 69 2.35 -14.25 -1.06
C LEU A 69 1.36 -15.31 -0.61
N THR A 70 0.16 -14.90 -0.19
CA THR A 70 -0.91 -15.79 0.28
C THR A 70 -1.71 -16.45 -0.85
N GLY A 71 -1.40 -16.15 -2.12
CA GLY A 71 -2.19 -16.61 -3.27
C GLY A 71 -3.58 -15.99 -3.35
N GLY A 72 -3.80 -14.87 -2.67
CA GLY A 72 -5.00 -14.05 -2.76
C GLY A 72 -5.04 -13.20 -4.02
N SER A 73 -6.00 -12.27 -4.08
CA SER A 73 -6.19 -11.34 -5.19
C SER A 73 -6.41 -9.94 -4.66
N ALA A 74 -5.83 -8.94 -5.33
CA ALA A 74 -6.00 -7.54 -4.96
C ALA A 74 -6.13 -6.67 -6.22
N VAL A 75 -7.17 -5.84 -6.24
CA VAL A 75 -7.47 -4.89 -7.32
C VAL A 75 -8.00 -3.60 -6.70
N GLY A 76 -7.16 -2.55 -6.70
CA GLY A 76 -7.54 -1.27 -6.10
C GLY A 76 -7.61 -1.37 -4.57
N LEU A 77 -8.70 -0.88 -3.99
CA LEU A 77 -8.94 -0.99 -2.54
C LEU A 77 -9.61 -2.31 -2.15
N ASP A 78 -10.06 -3.08 -3.14
CA ASP A 78 -10.63 -4.41 -2.94
C ASP A 78 -9.53 -5.47 -2.96
N PHE A 79 -9.36 -6.15 -1.84
CA PHE A 79 -8.38 -7.21 -1.72
C PHE A 79 -8.89 -8.37 -0.87
N SER A 80 -8.50 -9.56 -1.27
CA SER A 80 -8.79 -10.82 -0.62
C SER A 80 -7.48 -11.55 -0.41
N VAL A 81 -7.23 -11.98 0.82
CA VAL A 81 -6.11 -12.86 1.13
C VAL A 81 -6.55 -14.30 0.90
N GLY A 82 -5.67 -15.08 0.29
CA GLY A 82 -5.93 -16.48 0.02
C GLY A 82 -5.70 -17.31 1.27
N ASP A 83 -4.58 -18.02 1.30
CA ASP A 83 -4.22 -18.91 2.38
C ASP A 83 -3.63 -18.13 3.58
N GLN A 84 -4.30 -18.20 4.73
CA GLN A 84 -3.89 -17.52 5.97
C GLN A 84 -2.74 -18.24 6.69
N ASN A 85 -2.29 -19.42 6.22
CA ASN A 85 -1.27 -20.25 6.88
C ASN A 85 0.17 -19.85 6.53
N PHE A 86 0.36 -18.77 5.76
CA PHE A 86 1.70 -18.23 5.55
C PHE A 86 2.25 -17.63 6.84
N ALA A 87 3.51 -17.90 7.17
CA ALA A 87 4.23 -17.36 8.34
C ALA A 87 4.30 -15.80 8.37
N VAL A 88 3.87 -15.14 7.30
CA VAL A 88 3.70 -13.69 7.18
C VAL A 88 2.39 -13.21 7.84
N THR A 89 1.34 -14.04 7.89
CA THR A 89 0.05 -13.71 8.53
C THR A 89 0.16 -13.56 10.04
N ASP A 90 1.08 -14.28 10.68
CA ASP A 90 1.29 -14.22 12.14
C ASP A 90 2.06 -12.94 12.57
N LYS A 91 2.77 -12.32 11.63
CA LYS A 91 3.60 -11.11 11.85
C LYS A 91 3.03 -9.84 11.21
N ALA A 92 2.13 -9.97 10.25
CA ALA A 92 1.48 -8.84 9.60
C ALA A 92 0.26 -8.39 10.42
N PRO A 93 0.01 -7.08 10.52
CA PRO A 93 -1.23 -6.60 11.13
C PRO A 93 -2.45 -7.16 10.37
N PRO A 94 -3.55 -7.45 11.06
CA PRO A 94 -4.75 -7.98 10.43
C PRO A 94 -5.22 -7.03 9.33
N LEU A 95 -5.63 -7.57 8.18
CA LEU A 95 -6.01 -6.80 6.99
C LEU A 95 -7.06 -5.72 7.28
N MET A 96 -7.96 -5.97 8.23
CA MET A 96 -8.96 -5.01 8.66
C MET A 96 -8.34 -3.73 9.24
N VAL A 97 -7.21 -3.83 9.93
CA VAL A 97 -6.45 -2.66 10.42
C VAL A 97 -5.82 -1.91 9.27
N LEU A 98 -5.25 -2.62 8.29
CA LEU A 98 -4.69 -2.00 7.07
C LEU A 98 -5.78 -1.32 6.23
N GLN A 99 -6.98 -1.91 6.10
CA GLN A 99 -8.13 -1.29 5.44
C GLN A 99 -8.56 -0.02 6.17
N GLN A 100 -8.75 -0.09 7.50
CA GLN A 100 -9.14 1.07 8.29
C GLN A 100 -8.11 2.20 8.20
N GLU A 101 -6.83 1.88 8.18
CA GLU A 101 -5.76 2.88 8.06
C GLU A 101 -5.71 3.48 6.65
N LEU A 102 -5.87 2.67 5.60
CA LEU A 102 -6.01 3.15 4.22
C LEU A 102 -7.23 4.07 4.08
N GLU A 103 -8.40 3.69 4.58
CA GLU A 103 -9.60 4.53 4.56
C GLU A 103 -9.42 5.81 5.38
N ARG A 104 -8.71 5.76 6.51
CA ARG A 104 -8.42 6.93 7.34
C ARG A 104 -7.48 7.91 6.64
N ILE A 105 -6.41 7.41 6.04
CA ILE A 105 -5.45 8.23 5.28
C ILE A 105 -6.16 8.80 4.05
N LEU A 106 -6.91 7.96 3.32
CA LEU A 106 -7.67 8.39 2.16
C LEU A 106 -8.72 9.45 2.52
N GLY A 107 -9.44 9.27 3.63
CA GLY A 107 -10.38 10.27 4.14
C GLY A 107 -9.69 11.59 4.53
N SER A 108 -8.45 11.52 5.01
CA SER A 108 -7.65 12.71 5.33
C SER A 108 -7.14 13.41 4.07
N LEU A 109 -6.84 12.66 3.01
CA LEU A 109 -6.42 13.18 1.71
C LEU A 109 -7.59 13.71 0.86
N LYS A 110 -8.77 13.07 0.94
CA LYS A 110 -10.01 13.49 0.27
C LYS A 110 -10.66 14.70 0.91
N LYS A 111 -10.51 14.87 2.22
CA LYS A 111 -10.94 16.11 2.88
C LYS A 111 -10.11 17.24 2.27
N PRO A 112 -10.72 18.29 1.69
CA PRO A 112 -9.98 19.50 1.43
C PRO A 112 -9.40 19.88 2.78
N THR A 113 -8.11 20.22 2.81
CA THR A 113 -7.45 20.77 3.99
C THR A 113 -8.20 22.02 4.44
N LEU A 114 -9.30 21.85 5.17
CA LEU A 114 -9.95 22.85 6.00
C LEU A 114 -9.06 22.97 7.23
N ARG A 115 -7.85 23.46 7.01
CA ARG A 115 -7.15 24.21 8.04
C ARG A 115 -7.68 25.62 7.92
N SER A 116 -8.85 25.81 8.51
CA SER A 116 -9.38 27.14 8.85
C SER A 116 -8.27 27.93 9.56
N ALA A 117 -8.11 29.17 9.11
CA ALA A 117 -7.49 30.36 9.70
C ALA A 117 -6.64 30.18 10.97
#